data_AF-A0A158EAR1-F1
#
_entry.id   AF-A0A158EAR1-F1
#
_cell.length_a   1.000
_cell.length_b   1.000
_cell.length_c   1.000
_cell.angle_alpha   90.00
_cell.angle_beta   90.00
_cell.angle_gamma   90.00
#
_symmetry.space_group_name_H-M   'P 1'
#
loop_
_entity.id
_entity.type
_entity.pdbx_description
1 polymer ?
#
loop_
_entity_poly.entity_id
_entity_poly.type
_entity_poly.pdbx_seq_one_letter_code
_entity_poly.pdbx_strand_id
1 'polypeptide(L)' 'MTQVSDITYKGYILTATALPERDIYTGMLAVRAPSGTQSYSGILGEFPSAIGAVRYAFAYGMATIDCRPAPGDE' A
#
# COMPACT_ATOMS: atom_id res chain seq x y z
N MET A 1 -14.91 8.93 2.76
CA MET A 1 -14.27 9.26 1.46
C MET A 1 -13.08 8.35 1.26
N THR A 2 -12.94 7.77 0.07
CA THR A 2 -11.75 6.98 -0.31
C THR A 2 -10.55 7.90 -0.44
N GLN A 3 -9.44 7.56 0.21
CA GLN A 3 -8.20 8.32 0.11
C GLN A 3 -7.23 7.57 -0.79
N VAL A 4 -6.73 8.24 -1.83
CA VAL A 4 -5.73 7.68 -2.74
C VAL A 4 -4.49 8.56 -2.65
N SER A 5 -3.33 7.94 -2.61
CA SER A 5 -2.04 8.63 -2.64
C SER A 5 -1.07 7.79 -3.44
N ASP A 6 -0.34 8.43 -4.34
CA ASP A 6 0.72 7.80 -5.10
C ASP A 6 2.08 8.43 -4.81
N ILE A 7 3.11 7.59 -4.81
CA ILE A 7 4.51 8.01 -4.72
C ILE A 7 5.35 7.24 -5.72
N THR A 8 6.41 7.87 -6.20
CA THR A 8 7.45 7.17 -6.97
C THR A 8 8.60 6.81 -6.03
N TYR A 9 8.98 5.53 -6.01
CA TYR A 9 10.04 5.00 -5.18
C TYR A 9 10.96 4.09 -6.00
N LYS A 10 12.24 4.44 -6.13
CA LYS A 10 13.24 3.68 -6.92
C LYS A 10 12.77 3.33 -8.35
N GLY A 11 11.97 4.20 -8.97
CA GLY A 11 11.40 3.98 -10.31
C GLY A 11 10.12 3.13 -10.35
N TYR A 12 9.67 2.60 -9.21
CA TYR A 12 8.36 1.98 -9.05
C TYR A 12 7.33 3.03 -8.64
N ILE A 13 6.11 2.92 -9.14
CA ILE A 13 4.98 3.74 -8.72
C ILE A 13 4.18 2.94 -7.70
N LEU A 14 4.08 3.44 -6.49
CA LEU A 14 3.25 2.89 -5.43
C LEU A 14 1.99 3.72 -5.34
N THR A 15 0.84 3.10 -5.47
CA THR A 15 -0.46 3.74 -5.30
C THR A 15 -1.16 3.10 -4.11
N ALA A 16 -1.20 3.82 -3.00
CA ALA A 16 -1.91 3.43 -1.80
C ALA A 16 -3.35 3.94 -1.86
N THR A 17 -4.28 3.04 -1.56
CA THR A 17 -5.71 3.33 -1.55
C THR A 17 -6.28 2.91 -0.21
N ALA A 18 -6.87 3.85 0.53
CA ALA A 18 -7.64 3.59 1.72
C ALA A 18 -9.13 3.66 1.38
N LEU A 19 -9.79 2.49 1.41
CA LEU A 19 -11.22 2.35 1.19
C LEU A 19 -11.95 2.37 2.53
N PRO A 20 -12.91 3.29 2.75
CA PRO A 20 -13.75 3.23 3.94
C PRO A 20 -14.70 2.02 3.84
N GLU A 21 -14.71 1.19 4.87
CA GLU A 21 -15.56 0.00 5.00
C GLU A 21 -16.26 0.06 6.36
N ARG A 22 -17.55 0.42 6.36
CA ARG A 22 -18.36 0.65 7.57
C ARG A 22 -17.71 1.67 8.52
N ASP A 23 -17.03 1.21 9.57
CA ASP A 23 -16.38 2.00 10.64
C ASP A 23 -14.85 2.00 10.56
N ILE A 24 -14.29 1.28 9.59
CA ILE A 24 -12.85 1.10 9.43
C ILE A 24 -12.41 1.47 8.00
N TYR A 25 -11.11 1.43 7.77
CA TYR A 25 -10.48 1.71 6.50
C TYR A 25 -9.61 0.54 6.07
N THR A 26 -9.87 0.03 4.88
CA THR A 26 -9.09 -1.04 4.29
C THR A 26 -7.96 -0.46 3.46
N GLY A 27 -6.73 -0.83 3.79
CA GLY A 27 -5.53 -0.42 3.05
C GLY A 27 -5.26 -1.35 1.87
N MET A 28 -5.12 -0.79 0.69
CA MET A 28 -4.71 -1.50 -0.52
C MET A 28 -3.51 -0.82 -1.15
N LEU A 29 -2.69 -1.60 -1.85
CA LEU A 29 -1.52 -1.10 -2.56
C LEU A 29 -1.49 -1.66 -3.99
N ALA A 30 -1.30 -0.77 -4.96
CA ALA A 30 -0.87 -1.12 -6.30
C ALA A 30 0.59 -0.72 -6.48
N VAL A 31 1.42 -1.65 -6.95
CA VAL A 31 2.82 -1.42 -7.30
C VAL A 31 2.95 -1.56 -8.81
N ARG A 32 3.35 -0.49 -9.49
CA ARG A 32 3.70 -0.53 -10.90
C ARG A 32 5.21 -0.46 -11.05
N ALA A 33 5.78 -1.53 -11.60
CA ALA A 33 7.17 -1.61 -11.95
C ALA A 33 7.51 -0.71 -13.16
N PRO A 34 8.75 -0.23 -13.26
CA PRO A 34 9.21 0.55 -14.41
C PRO A 34 9.16 -0.24 -15.72
N SER A 35 9.17 -1.58 -15.64
CA SER A 35 8.96 -2.49 -16.77
C SER A 35 7.52 -2.47 -17.31
N GLY A 36 6.58 -1.80 -16.64
CA GLY A 36 5.16 -1.76 -16.97
C GLY A 36 4.33 -2.85 -16.29
N THR A 37 4.96 -3.78 -15.56
CA THR A 37 4.25 -4.80 -14.77
C THR A 37 3.55 -4.14 -13.59
N GLN A 38 2.25 -4.35 -13.46
CA GLN A 38 1.47 -3.86 -12.33
C GLN A 38 1.02 -5.03 -11.45
N SER A 39 1.35 -4.96 -10.17
CA SER A 39 0.91 -5.89 -9.14
C SER A 39 0.03 -5.18 -8.13
N TYR A 40 -0.99 -5.87 -7.67
CA TYR A 40 -1.86 -5.39 -6.59
C TYR A 40 -1.66 -6.29 -5.39
N SER A 41 -1.42 -5.70 -4.23
CA SER A 41 -1.18 -6.46 -3.00
C SER A 41 -2.46 -6.96 -2.33
N GLY A 42 -3.64 -6.65 -2.88
CA GLY A 42 -4.92 -6.93 -2.24
C GLY A 42 -5.14 -6.10 -0.98
N ILE A 43 -5.94 -6.63 -0.06
CA ILE A 43 -6.21 -6.02 1.25
C ILE A 43 -5.00 -6.29 2.15
N LEU A 44 -4.29 -5.24 2.51
CA LEU A 44 -3.12 -5.29 3.41
C LEU A 44 -3.51 -5.33 4.89
N GLY A 45 -4.70 -4.84 5.22
CA GLY A 45 -5.21 -4.80 6.58
C GLY A 45 -6.33 -3.78 6.77
N GLU A 46 -6.93 -3.83 7.94
CA GLU A 46 -8.00 -2.96 8.41
C GLU A 46 -7.44 -1.95 9.40
N PHE A 47 -7.77 -0.68 9.22
CA PHE A 47 -7.22 0.44 9.98
C PHE A 47 -8.34 1.34 10.50
N PRO A 48 -8.21 1.90 11.71
CA PRO A 48 -9.19 2.86 12.23
C PRO A 48 -9.11 4.23 11.53
N SER A 49 -8.17 4.43 10.60
CA SER A 49 -7.98 5.72 9.92
C SER A 49 -7.39 5.56 8.53
N ALA A 50 -7.88 6.36 7.58
CA ALA A 50 -7.39 6.39 6.20
C ALA A 50 -5.88 6.67 6.10
N ILE A 51 -5.38 7.60 6.92
CA ILE A 51 -3.95 7.94 6.96
C ILE A 51 -3.11 6.74 7.42
N GLY A 52 -3.59 5.97 8.40
CA GLY A 52 -2.93 4.75 8.88
C GLY A 52 -2.83 3.70 7.78
N ALA A 53 -3.95 3.45 7.09
CA ALA A 53 -4.02 2.54 5.96
C ALA A 53 -3.05 2.92 4.82
N VAL A 54 -3.03 4.19 4.43
CA VAL A 54 -2.12 4.71 3.38
C VAL A 54 -0.65 4.58 3.80
N ARG A 55 -0.30 4.96 5.03
CA ARG A 55 1.08 4.87 5.52
C ARG A 55 1.58 3.43 5.57
N TYR A 56 0.74 2.50 6.04
CA TYR A 56 1.08 1.08 6.07
C TYR A 56 1.25 0.54 4.65
N ALA A 57 0.33 0.87 3.72
CA ALA A 57 0.42 0.44 2.33
C ALA A 57 1.74 0.88 1.68
N PHE A 58 2.16 2.13 1.88
CA PHE A 58 3.46 2.58 1.37
C PHE A 58 4.64 1.85 2.02
N ALA A 59 4.63 1.65 3.34
CA ALA A 59 5.69 0.92 4.04
C ALA A 59 5.82 -0.52 3.53
N TYR A 60 4.69 -1.21 3.36
CA TYR A 60 4.63 -2.56 2.80
C TYR A 60 5.19 -2.61 1.37
N GLY A 61 4.79 -1.67 0.53
CA GLY A 61 5.25 -1.59 -0.85
C GLY A 61 6.73 -1.28 -0.98
N MET A 62 7.24 -0.33 -0.18
CA MET A 62 8.66 -0.05 -0.11
C MET A 62 9.45 -1.26 0.39
N ALA A 63 8.95 -1.98 1.41
CA ALA A 63 9.59 -3.21 1.88
C ALA A 63 9.64 -4.31 0.80
N THR A 64 8.56 -4.45 0.03
CA THR A 64 8.46 -5.38 -1.11
C THR A 64 9.48 -5.02 -2.19
N ILE A 65 9.64 -3.73 -2.51
CA ILE A 65 10.63 -3.25 -3.49
C ILE A 65 12.06 -3.40 -2.97
N ASP A 66 12.28 -3.18 -1.67
CA ASP A 66 13.59 -3.31 -1.03
C ASP A 66 14.04 -4.76 -0.82
N CYS A 67 13.22 -5.76 -1.19
CA CYS A 67 13.43 -7.17 -0.82
C CYS A 67 13.66 -7.33 0.70
N ARG A 68 13.07 -6.47 1.52
CA ARG A 68 13.15 -6.57 2.97
C ARG A 68 11.96 -7.43 3.43
N PRO A 69 12.15 -8.47 4.25
CA PRO A 69 11.03 -9.21 4.81
C PRO A 69 10.07 -8.21 5.47
N ALA A 70 8.79 -8.30 5.14
CA ALA A 70 7.78 -7.42 5.70
C ALA A 70 7.87 -7.50 7.24
N PRO A 71 7.91 -6.37 7.96
CA PRO A 71 7.95 -6.40 9.42
C PRO A 71 6.59 -6.90 9.92
N GLY A 72 6.49 -8.20 10.20
CA GLY A 72 5.25 -8.87 10.61
C GLY A 72 5.30 -10.40 10.62
N ASP A 73 6.42 -11.03 10.25
CA ASP A 73 6.65 -12.47 10.39
C ASP A 73 7.70 -12.70 11.49
N GLU A 74 7.29 -12.56 12.76
CA GLU A 74 7.96 -13.16 13.94
C GLU A 74 6.92 -13.49 15.02
#